data_AF-A0A183UGD6-F1
#
_entry.id   AF-A0A183UGD6-F1
#
_cell.length_a   1.000
_cell.length_b   1.000
_cell.length_c   1.000
_cell.angle_alpha   90.00
_cell.angle_beta   90.00
_cell.angle_gamma   90.00
#
_symmetry.space_group_name_H-M   'P 1'
#
loop_
_entity.id
_entity.type
_entity.pdbx_description
1 polymer ?
#
loop_
_entity_poly.entity_id
_entity_poly.type
_entity_poly.pdbx_seq_one_letter_code
_entity_poly.pdbx_strand_id
1 'polypeptide(L)'
;MLMENVGYCTCCHCRLGELGSKLYYKQSMILCTRDYLRLFGLTGVCAACDKNIPAFELVMRAKSNVYHLQCFACQICNHRFCIGDKYYLCDNKILCQYDYEERMTFLQAAYNNQSFTEITKNIQQLEDFEQGEAGLVSI
;
A
#
# COMPACT_ATOMS: atom_id res chain seq x y z
N MET A 1 -3.50 51.86 -7.15
CA MET A 1 -4.33 50.67 -6.86
C MET A 1 -3.66 49.47 -7.50
N LEU A 2 -2.88 48.72 -6.72
CA LEU A 2 -2.36 47.43 -7.16
C LEU A 2 -3.54 46.46 -7.16
N MET A 3 -4.03 46.06 -8.33
CA MET A 3 -4.99 44.96 -8.41
C MET A 3 -4.23 43.68 -8.08
N GLU A 4 -4.39 43.22 -6.84
CA GLU A 4 -4.04 41.87 -6.42
C GLU A 4 -4.83 40.89 -7.30
N ASN A 5 -4.25 40.40 -8.39
CA ASN A 5 -4.83 39.30 -9.17
C ASN A 5 -4.69 38.01 -8.36
N VAL A 6 -5.55 37.89 -7.36
CA VAL A 6 -5.75 36.68 -6.60
C VAL A 6 -6.33 35.63 -7.53
N GLY A 7 -5.51 34.67 -7.95
CA GLY A 7 -6.01 33.48 -8.65
C GLY A 7 -6.87 32.64 -7.70
N TYR A 8 -8.03 32.18 -8.17
CA TYR A 8 -8.90 31.26 -7.44
C TYR A 8 -8.89 29.88 -8.12
N CYS A 9 -8.99 28.81 -7.34
CA CYS A 9 -9.19 27.48 -7.89
C CYS A 9 -10.54 27.42 -8.65
N THR A 10 -10.53 26.93 -9.88
CA THR A 10 -11.73 26.77 -10.69
C THR A 10 -12.76 25.81 -10.06
N CYS A 11 -12.31 24.82 -9.26
CA CYS A 11 -13.18 23.80 -8.67
C CYS A 11 -13.70 24.15 -7.27
N CYS A 12 -12.84 24.57 -6.35
CA CYS A 12 -13.22 24.85 -4.96
C CYS A 12 -13.20 26.33 -4.57
N HIS A 13 -12.84 27.22 -5.50
CA HIS A 13 -12.74 28.67 -5.28
C HIS A 13 -11.83 29.10 -4.12
N CYS A 14 -10.88 28.26 -3.69
CA CYS A 14 -9.90 28.66 -2.70
C CYS A 14 -8.90 29.66 -3.28
N ARG A 15 -8.40 30.55 -2.43
CA ARG A 15 -7.38 31.56 -2.76
C ARG A 15 -6.04 30.88 -3.02
N LEU A 16 -5.47 31.07 -4.21
CA LEU A 16 -4.19 30.44 -4.60
C LEU A 16 -2.97 31.32 -4.30
N GLY A 17 -3.18 32.61 -4.02
CA GLY A 17 -2.11 33.61 -3.89
C GLY A 17 -1.41 33.72 -2.52
N GLU A 18 -1.93 33.09 -1.46
CA GLU A 18 -1.45 33.36 -0.07
C GLU A 18 -0.68 32.22 0.60
N LEU A 19 -0.55 31.04 0.01
CA LEU A 19 -0.16 29.85 0.76
C LEU A 19 1.17 29.19 0.36
N GLY A 20 2.06 29.86 -0.38
CA GLY A 20 3.29 29.22 -0.90
C GLY A 20 3.01 27.91 -1.65
N SER A 21 1.76 27.72 -2.09
CA SER A 21 1.19 26.47 -2.53
C SER A 21 1.31 26.37 -4.03
N LYS A 22 1.76 25.22 -4.53
CA LYS A 22 1.85 24.98 -5.97
C LYS A 22 0.47 25.15 -6.62
N LEU A 23 0.44 25.97 -7.67
CA LEU A 23 -0.72 26.12 -8.54
C LEU A 23 -0.51 25.26 -9.80
N TYR A 24 -1.59 24.70 -10.31
CA TYR A 24 -1.55 23.85 -11.50
C TYR A 24 -2.48 24.41 -12.58
N TYR A 25 -1.97 24.48 -13.81
CA TYR A 25 -2.77 24.83 -14.97
C TYR A 25 -2.89 23.61 -15.89
N LYS A 26 -4.13 23.16 -16.13
CA LYS A 26 -4.40 22.02 -17.02
C LYS A 26 -5.80 22.13 -17.60
N GLN A 27 -5.96 21.84 -18.89
CA GLN A 27 -7.25 21.91 -19.60
C GLN A 27 -7.98 23.25 -19.38
N SER A 28 -7.25 24.36 -19.47
CA SER A 28 -7.79 25.72 -19.27
C SER A 28 -8.38 25.99 -17.88
N MET A 29 -8.07 25.15 -16.88
CA MET A 29 -8.44 25.34 -15.49
C MET A 29 -7.21 25.70 -14.64
N ILE A 30 -7.41 26.58 -13.65
CA ILE A 30 -6.41 26.88 -12.61
C ILE A 30 -6.85 26.13 -11.35
N LEU A 31 -6.03 25.22 -10.86
CA LEU A 31 -6.38 24.30 -9.77
C LEU A 31 -5.41 24.39 -8.60
N CYS A 32 -5.94 24.21 -7.39
CA CYS A 32 -5.12 23.92 -6.23
C CYS A 32 -4.56 22.48 -6.30
N THR A 33 -3.51 22.17 -5.55
CA THR A 33 -2.92 20.83 -5.50
C THR A 33 -3.96 19.73 -5.27
N ARG A 34 -4.91 19.95 -4.35
CA ARG A 34 -5.95 18.97 -4.02
C ARG A 34 -6.86 18.65 -5.20
N ASP A 35 -7.38 19.68 -5.88
CA ASP A 35 -8.30 19.48 -6.99
C ASP A 35 -7.57 19.01 -8.25
N TYR A 36 -6.31 19.43 -8.45
CA TYR A 36 -5.46 18.87 -9.49
C TYR A 36 -5.25 17.37 -9.29
N LEU A 37 -4.87 16.92 -8.08
CA LEU A 37 -4.72 15.49 -7.79
C LEU A 37 -6.05 14.74 -7.94
N ARG A 38 -7.16 15.30 -7.45
CA ARG A 38 -8.47 14.69 -7.59
C ARG A 38 -8.90 14.47 -9.04
N LEU A 39 -8.62 15.41 -9.94
CA LEU A 39 -9.04 15.35 -11.35
C LEU A 39 -8.03 14.64 -12.24
N PHE A 40 -6.74 14.78 -11.95
CA PHE A 40 -5.65 14.44 -12.87
C PHE A 40 -4.51 13.66 -12.22
N GLY A 41 -4.57 13.42 -10.91
CA GLY A 41 -3.59 12.60 -10.22
C GLY A 41 -3.71 11.13 -10.58
N LEU A 42 -2.63 10.40 -10.37
CA LEU A 42 -2.59 8.96 -10.60
C LEU A 42 -3.38 8.25 -9.49
N THR A 43 -4.43 7.52 -9.87
CA THR A 43 -5.18 6.65 -8.96
C THR A 43 -4.51 5.28 -8.83
N GLY A 44 -4.77 4.58 -7.74
CA GLY A 44 -4.31 3.20 -7.51
C GLY A 44 -5.46 2.21 -7.37
N VAL A 45 -5.15 0.92 -7.24
CA VAL A 45 -6.11 -0.11 -6.82
C VAL A 45 -5.55 -0.79 -5.58
N CYS A 46 -6.34 -0.86 -4.52
CA CYS A 46 -5.91 -1.47 -3.27
C CYS A 46 -5.78 -2.98 -3.41
N ALA A 47 -4.58 -3.52 -3.17
CA ALA A 47 -4.31 -4.96 -3.32
C ALA A 47 -5.03 -5.86 -2.30
N ALA A 48 -5.65 -5.30 -1.26
CA ALA A 48 -6.39 -6.07 -0.24
C ALA A 48 -7.91 -6.05 -0.42
N CYS A 49 -8.48 -5.03 -1.09
CA CYS A 49 -9.93 -4.91 -1.24
C CYS A 49 -10.41 -4.65 -2.67
N ASP A 50 -9.48 -4.57 -3.63
CA ASP A 50 -9.71 -4.37 -5.07
C ASP A 50 -10.49 -3.10 -5.43
N LYS A 51 -10.58 -2.14 -4.50
CA LYS A 51 -11.22 -0.84 -4.71
C LYS A 51 -10.21 0.20 -5.18
N ASN A 52 -10.70 1.16 -5.97
CA ASN A 52 -9.93 2.30 -6.46
C ASN A 52 -9.51 3.20 -5.29
N ILE A 53 -8.23 3.57 -5.26
CA ILE A 53 -7.65 4.57 -4.36
C ILE A 53 -7.52 5.91 -5.09
N PRO A 54 -8.22 6.97 -4.66
CA PRO A 54 -8.08 8.30 -5.21
C PRO A 54 -6.66 8.85 -5.04
N ALA A 55 -6.20 9.64 -6.02
CA ALA A 55 -4.82 10.14 -6.06
C ALA A 55 -4.43 11.10 -4.91
N PHE A 56 -5.40 11.63 -4.16
CA PHE A 56 -5.19 12.50 -3.02
C PHE A 56 -5.25 11.76 -1.67
N GLU A 57 -5.57 10.47 -1.68
CA GLU A 57 -5.66 9.65 -0.47
C GLU A 57 -4.26 9.17 -0.04
N LEU A 58 -4.01 9.14 1.27
CA LEU A 58 -2.80 8.56 1.83
C LEU A 58 -2.84 7.05 1.71
N VAL A 59 -1.71 6.46 1.33
CA VAL A 59 -1.61 5.02 1.04
C VAL A 59 -0.42 4.39 1.75
N MET A 60 -0.57 3.12 2.09
CA MET A 60 0.57 2.27 2.42
C MET A 60 1.11 1.63 1.15
N ARG A 61 2.43 1.49 1.07
CA ARG A 61 3.11 0.80 -0.04
C ARG A 61 3.94 -0.35 0.50
N ALA A 62 3.79 -1.51 -0.12
CA ALA A 62 4.66 -2.66 0.12
C ALA A 62 5.02 -3.26 -1.25
N LYS A 63 6.30 -3.20 -1.61
CA LYS A 63 6.79 -3.48 -2.96
C LYS A 63 6.02 -2.67 -4.03
N SER A 64 5.48 -3.37 -5.04
CA SER A 64 4.62 -2.84 -6.11
C SER A 64 3.16 -2.65 -5.68
N ASN A 65 2.76 -3.13 -4.50
CA ASN A 65 1.36 -3.07 -4.05
C ASN A 65 1.08 -1.78 -3.28
N VAL A 66 -0.13 -1.25 -3.47
CA VAL A 66 -0.67 -0.10 -2.75
C VAL A 66 -1.89 -0.53 -1.95
N TYR A 67 -2.07 0.06 -0.77
CA TYR A 67 -3.16 -0.27 0.13
C TYR A 67 -3.76 1.01 0.72
N HIS A 68 -5.07 1.03 0.94
CA HIS A 68 -5.66 2.00 1.85
C HIS A 68 -5.00 1.85 3.23
N LEU A 69 -4.86 2.94 3.99
CA LEU A 69 -4.36 2.86 5.37
C LEU A 69 -5.14 1.81 6.19
N GLN A 70 -6.45 1.74 5.98
CA GLN A 70 -7.33 0.80 6.67
C GLN A 70 -7.17 -0.64 6.24
N CYS A 71 -6.74 -0.87 5.00
CA CYS A 71 -6.58 -2.20 4.43
C CYS A 71 -5.19 -2.78 4.67
N PHE A 72 -4.24 -1.98 5.18
CA PHE A 72 -2.91 -2.43 5.54
C PHE A 72 -2.95 -3.10 6.93
N ALA A 73 -3.45 -4.33 6.96
CA ALA A 73 -3.63 -5.15 8.14
C ALA A 73 -3.40 -6.62 7.78
N CYS A 74 -3.00 -7.45 8.74
CA CYS A 74 -2.80 -8.88 8.51
C CYS A 74 -4.07 -9.52 7.93
N GLN A 75 -3.97 -10.21 6.80
CA GLN A 75 -5.13 -10.81 6.13
C GLN A 75 -5.59 -12.15 6.72
N ILE A 76 -4.97 -12.61 7.80
CA ILE A 76 -5.37 -13.80 8.56
C ILE A 76 -6.12 -13.37 9.82
N CYS A 77 -5.45 -12.65 10.73
CA CYS A 77 -6.05 -12.22 12.00
C CYS A 77 -6.71 -10.82 11.98
N ASN A 78 -6.64 -10.08 10.87
CA ASN A 78 -7.09 -8.68 10.76
C ASN A 78 -6.38 -7.69 11.71
N HIS A 79 -5.21 -8.06 12.26
CA HIS A 79 -4.41 -7.16 13.08
C HIS A 79 -3.91 -5.97 12.25
N ARG A 80 -4.28 -4.76 12.67
CA ARG A 80 -3.76 -3.52 12.09
C ARG A 80 -2.36 -3.26 12.61
N PHE A 81 -1.44 -2.95 11.70
CA PHE A 81 -0.05 -2.67 12.04
C PHE A 81 0.14 -1.26 12.62
N CYS A 82 1.05 -1.16 13.56
CA CYS A 82 1.63 0.08 14.08
C CYS A 82 2.97 0.37 13.41
N ILE A 83 3.43 1.63 13.51
CA ILE A 83 4.78 2.02 13.08
C ILE A 83 5.81 1.18 13.85
N GLY A 84 6.79 0.62 13.13
CA GLY A 84 7.81 -0.26 13.67
C GLY A 84 7.44 -1.74 13.65
N ASP A 85 6.18 -2.10 13.40
CA ASP A 85 5.80 -3.51 13.28
C ASP A 85 6.44 -4.15 12.05
N LYS A 86 6.79 -5.43 12.19
CA LYS A 86 7.20 -6.27 11.08
C LYS A 86 5.97 -6.84 10.38
N TYR A 87 6.02 -6.82 9.05
CA TYR A 87 5.05 -7.51 8.21
C TYR A 87 5.78 -8.37 7.18
N TYR A 88 5.06 -9.34 6.63
CA TYR A 88 5.57 -10.27 5.62
C TYR A 88 4.61 -10.31 4.44
N LEU A 89 5.12 -10.23 3.22
CA LEU A 89 4.31 -10.37 2.01
C LEU A 89 4.49 -11.76 1.40
N CYS A 90 3.45 -12.60 1.45
CA CYS A 90 3.43 -13.97 0.91
C CYS A 90 2.27 -14.12 -0.06
N ASP A 91 2.49 -14.55 -1.31
CA ASP A 91 1.41 -14.74 -2.30
C ASP A 91 0.49 -13.50 -2.43
N ASN A 92 1.08 -12.30 -2.46
CA ASN A 92 0.37 -11.00 -2.40
C ASN A 92 -0.49 -10.76 -1.15
N LYS A 93 -0.37 -11.58 -0.11
CA LYS A 93 -1.02 -11.38 1.18
C LYS A 93 -0.06 -10.78 2.19
N ILE A 94 -0.52 -9.75 2.90
CA ILE A 94 0.23 -9.17 4.01
C ILE A 94 -0.11 -9.90 5.31
N LEU A 95 0.92 -10.39 5.99
CA LEU A 95 0.83 -11.14 7.24
C LEU A 95 1.58 -10.43 8.35
N CYS A 96 1.09 -10.54 9.59
CA CYS A 96 1.87 -10.16 10.76
C CYS A 96 2.94 -11.20 11.06
N GLN A 97 3.92 -10.81 11.87
CA GLN A 97 5.01 -11.71 12.26
C GLN A 97 4.50 -13.02 12.87
N TYR A 98 3.50 -12.95 13.75
CA TYR A 98 2.94 -14.13 14.41
C TYR A 98 2.34 -15.13 13.41
N ASP A 99 1.38 -14.69 12.57
CA ASP A 99 0.72 -15.57 11.60
C ASP A 99 1.71 -16.08 10.52
N TYR A 100 2.73 -15.30 10.20
CA TYR A 100 3.80 -15.73 9.31
C TYR A 100 4.62 -16.88 9.93
N GLU A 101 5.12 -16.69 11.15
CA GLU A 101 5.92 -17.70 11.86
C GLU A 101 5.11 -18.97 12.17
N GLU A 102 3.83 -18.82 12.51
CA GLU A 102 2.91 -19.96 12.71
C GLU A 102 2.74 -20.76 11.41
N ARG A 103 2.50 -20.08 10.28
CA ARG A 103 2.42 -20.70 8.96
C ARG A 103 3.70 -21.45 8.61
N MET A 104 4.87 -20.86 8.84
CA MET A 104 6.16 -21.54 8.60
C MET A 104 6.31 -22.80 9.46
N THR A 105 5.92 -22.72 10.73
CA THR A 105 6.02 -23.85 11.67
C THR A 105 5.15 -25.03 11.23
N PHE A 106 3.91 -24.77 10.81
CA PHE A 106 3.03 -25.82 10.29
C PHE A 106 3.56 -26.47 9.02
N LEU A 107 4.15 -25.70 8.12
CA LEU A 107 4.74 -26.23 6.89
C LEU A 107 5.97 -27.10 7.18
N GLN A 108 6.83 -26.67 8.10
CA GLN A 108 7.97 -27.46 8.54
C GLN A 108 7.52 -28.80 9.17
N ALA A 109 6.47 -28.78 9.99
CA ALA A 109 5.92 -30.00 10.59
C ALA A 109 5.26 -30.93 9.55
N ALA A 110 4.56 -30.37 8.57
CA ALA A 110 3.97 -31.12 7.46
C ALA A 110 5.04 -31.77 6.58
N TYR A 111 6.20 -31.13 6.43
CA TYR A 111 7.36 -31.68 5.73
C TYR A 111 8.04 -32.81 6.52
N ASN A 112 8.27 -32.60 7.82
CA ASN A 112 9.03 -33.52 8.67
C ASN A 112 8.34 -34.88 8.90
N ASN A 113 7.03 -34.98 8.66
CA ASN A 113 6.27 -36.22 8.82
C ASN A 113 6.20 -37.09 7.53
N GLN A 114 6.95 -36.75 6.48
CA GLN A 114 6.88 -37.44 5.18
C GLN A 114 8.03 -38.42 4.93
N SER A 115 7.80 -39.43 4.08
CA SER A 115 8.77 -40.47 3.73
C SER A 115 9.95 -39.95 2.89
N PHE A 116 11.08 -40.66 2.85
CA PHE A 116 12.31 -40.25 2.12
C PHE A 116 12.09 -39.90 0.64
N THR A 117 11.12 -40.53 -0.02
CA THR A 117 10.69 -40.25 -1.41
C THR A 117 9.84 -38.98 -1.57
N GLU A 118 9.17 -38.56 -0.50
CA GLU A 118 8.38 -37.32 -0.45
C GLU A 118 9.26 -36.14 -0.01
N ILE A 119 10.20 -36.38 0.90
CA ILE A 119 11.23 -35.42 1.32
C ILE A 119 11.96 -34.84 0.09
N THR A 120 12.41 -35.66 -0.86
CA THR A 120 13.14 -35.18 -2.06
C THR A 120 12.30 -34.31 -2.99
N LYS A 121 10.99 -34.59 -3.14
CA LYS A 121 10.07 -33.71 -3.89
C LYS A 121 9.75 -32.43 -3.13
N ASN A 122 9.71 -32.49 -1.81
CA ASN A 122 9.41 -31.33 -0.98
C ASN A 122 10.63 -30.40 -0.81
N ILE A 123 11.88 -30.88 -0.90
CA ILE A 123 13.08 -30.01 -0.94
C ILE A 123 12.98 -29.06 -2.14
N GLN A 124 12.56 -29.58 -3.30
CA GLN A 124 12.29 -28.74 -4.48
C GLN A 124 11.12 -27.77 -4.25
N GLN A 125 10.10 -28.15 -3.47
CA GLN A 125 9.00 -27.22 -3.09
C GLN A 125 9.38 -26.19 -2.02
N LEU A 126 10.37 -26.49 -1.17
CA LEU A 126 10.95 -25.52 -0.22
C LEU A 126 11.79 -24.47 -0.95
N GLU A 127 12.38 -24.81 -2.10
CA GLU A 127 13.07 -23.87 -2.98
C GLU A 127 12.09 -22.98 -3.76
N ASP A 128 10.86 -23.45 -4.01
CA ASP A 128 9.74 -22.67 -4.57
C ASP A 128 8.91 -21.92 -3.48
N PHE A 129 9.23 -22.12 -2.21
CA PHE A 129 8.56 -21.45 -1.11
C PHE A 129 9.09 -20.03 -1.02
N GLU A 130 8.42 -19.08 -1.70
CA GLU A 130 8.74 -17.66 -1.61
C GLU A 130 8.76 -17.27 -0.12
N GLN A 131 9.96 -17.15 0.45
CA GLN A 131 10.13 -16.56 1.77
C GLN A 131 9.46 -15.20 1.70
N GLY A 132 8.41 -15.04 2.50
CA GLY A 132 7.62 -13.82 2.49
C GLY A 132 8.57 -12.64 2.69
N GLU A 133 8.55 -11.68 1.78
CA GLU A 133 9.45 -10.54 1.90
C GLU A 133 9.06 -9.75 3.15
N ALA A 134 10.01 -9.64 4.07
CA ALA A 134 9.85 -8.91 5.31
C ALA A 134 9.96 -7.41 5.08
N GLY A 135 9.06 -6.64 5.68
CA GLY A 135 9.11 -5.20 5.72
C GLY A 135 8.85 -4.68 7.13
N LEU A 136 9.22 -3.41 7.34
CA LEU A 136 8.89 -2.65 8.55
C LEU A 136 7.89 -1.57 8.19
N VAL A 137 6.91 -1.36 9.06
CA VAL A 137 5.98 -0.24 8.91
C VAL A 137 6.69 1.07 9.26
N SER A 138 6.81 1.95 8.27
CA SER A 138 7.42 3.28 8.41
C SER A 138 6.45 4.37 7.93
N ILE A 139 6.77 5.63 8.29
CA ILE A 139 6.11 6.83 7.76
C ILE A 139 6.70 7.25 6.41
#